data_AF-A0A2P6PVE2-F1
#
_entry.id   AF-A0A2P6PVE2-F1
#
_cell.length_a   1.000
_cell.length_b   1.000
_cell.length_c   1.000
_cell.angle_alpha   90.00
_cell.angle_beta   90.00
_cell.angle_gamma   90.00
#
_symmetry.space_group_name_H-M   'P 1'
#
loop_
_entity.id
_entity.type
_entity.pdbx_description
1 polymer ?
#
loop_
_entity_poly.entity_id
_entity_poly.type
_entity_poly.pdbx_seq_one_letter_code
_entity_poly.pdbx_strand_id
1 'polypeptide(L)'
;MGFFQIVNHGVPLAVMEEMLQGICRFHEQPAEDKMELYSRDFKNPVNFYCSGDLKVRTKSAVDWRDTLFCREVDDEWDFEALPQVCSKYDHLAHLGYLKSFSCHAMPLLYIQFACPELDLTLGTIKHSEPSFLTLVLQDEIGGLQVLHKDQLVDVPPVNGAFVANLGDFVQLITNNKFNSVQHRVLATSHVKPRISVVSFFVPMNGDKRVRR
;
A
#
# COMPACT_ATOMS: atom_id res chain seq x y z
N MET A 1 -15.41 -7.60 -12.07
CA MET A 1 -13.97 -7.27 -11.92
C MET A 1 -13.84 -6.25 -10.80
N GLY A 2 -12.84 -6.40 -9.94
CA GLY A 2 -12.58 -5.51 -8.80
C GLY A 2 -11.26 -4.75 -8.87
N PHE A 3 -10.53 -4.88 -9.98
CA PHE A 3 -9.26 -4.21 -10.26
C PHE A 3 -9.35 -3.45 -11.58
N PHE A 4 -8.75 -2.27 -11.65
CA PHE A 4 -8.65 -1.44 -12.85
C PHE A 4 -7.46 -0.48 -12.75
N GLN A 5 -7.03 0.08 -13.87
CA GLN A 5 -5.99 1.12 -13.89
C GLN A 5 -6.64 2.50 -14.07
N ILE A 6 -6.10 3.49 -13.38
CA ILE A 6 -6.49 4.88 -13.51
C ILE A 6 -5.34 5.63 -14.17
N VAL A 7 -5.62 6.24 -15.30
CA VAL A 7 -4.73 7.15 -16.04
C VAL A 7 -5.36 8.54 -16.10
N ASN A 8 -4.58 9.57 -16.44
CA ASN A 8 -5.07 10.95 -16.52
C ASN A 8 -5.76 11.44 -15.22
N HIS A 9 -5.31 10.94 -14.08
CA HIS A 9 -5.85 11.27 -12.74
C HIS A 9 -5.47 12.67 -12.24
N GLY A 10 -4.61 13.39 -12.97
CA GLY A 10 -4.20 14.76 -12.65
C GLY A 10 -3.04 14.89 -11.65
N VAL A 11 -2.46 13.77 -11.20
CA VAL A 11 -1.21 13.80 -10.41
C VAL A 11 -0.04 13.90 -11.39
N PRO A 12 0.87 14.88 -11.25
CA PRO A 12 2.04 14.98 -12.12
C PRO A 12 2.96 13.76 -12.01
N LEU A 13 3.51 13.29 -13.13
CA LEU A 13 4.46 12.16 -13.16
C LEU A 13 5.65 12.37 -12.21
N ALA A 14 6.20 13.58 -12.20
CA ALA A 14 7.32 13.93 -11.31
C ALA A 14 6.99 13.73 -9.82
N VAL A 15 5.72 13.92 -9.42
CA VAL A 15 5.29 13.66 -8.04
C VAL A 15 5.24 12.16 -7.76
N MET A 16 4.73 11.36 -8.70
CA MET A 16 4.67 9.90 -8.57
C MET A 16 6.07 9.28 -8.51
N GLU A 17 6.98 9.72 -9.39
CA GLU A 17 8.37 9.29 -9.40
C GLU A 17 9.08 9.62 -8.08
N GLU A 18 8.88 10.83 -7.57
CA GLU A 18 9.50 11.29 -6.35
C GLU A 18 8.96 10.55 -5.11
N MET A 19 7.70 10.11 -5.11
CA MET A 19 7.18 9.21 -4.07
C MET A 19 7.92 7.86 -4.07
N LEU A 20 8.10 7.24 -5.25
CA LEU A 20 8.83 5.98 -5.34
C LEU A 20 10.31 6.15 -4.92
N GLN A 21 10.95 7.23 -5.35
CA GLN A 21 12.34 7.54 -5.00
C GLN A 21 12.51 7.88 -3.51
N GLY A 22 11.53 8.52 -2.88
CA GLY A 22 11.55 8.81 -1.45
C GLY A 22 11.68 7.53 -0.61
N ILE A 23 10.97 6.48 -0.99
CA ILE A 23 11.07 5.14 -0.36
C ILE A 23 12.47 4.58 -0.54
N CYS A 24 13.01 4.59 -1.76
CA CYS A 24 14.37 4.12 -2.01
C CYS A 24 15.35 4.81 -1.06
N ARG A 25 15.32 6.14 -1.02
CA ARG A 25 16.22 6.94 -0.19
C ARG A 25 16.05 6.63 1.29
N PHE A 26 14.83 6.43 1.77
CA PHE A 26 14.59 5.99 3.15
C PHE A 26 15.24 4.62 3.42
N HIS A 27 15.01 3.62 2.57
CA HIS A 27 15.55 2.28 2.83
C HIS A 27 17.06 2.16 2.59
N GLU A 28 17.65 3.05 1.79
CA GLU A 28 19.10 3.19 1.59
C GLU A 28 19.82 3.88 2.76
N GLN A 29 19.09 4.50 3.70
CA GLN A 29 19.70 5.07 4.91
C GLN A 29 20.37 3.99 5.79
N PRO A 30 21.35 4.39 6.62
CA PRO A 30 21.90 3.56 7.67
C PRO A 30 20.82 2.88 8.52
N ALA A 31 21.13 1.71 9.05
CA ALA A 31 20.17 0.95 9.85
C ALA A 31 19.77 1.74 11.10
N GLU A 32 20.72 2.43 11.71
CA GLU A 32 20.55 3.23 12.92
C GLU A 32 19.43 4.27 12.76
N ASP A 33 19.44 5.02 11.65
CA ASP A 33 18.45 6.05 11.35
C ASP A 33 17.04 5.44 11.15
N LYS A 34 16.96 4.30 10.44
CA LYS A 34 15.68 3.60 10.22
C LYS A 34 15.13 2.98 11.51
N MET A 35 16.01 2.56 12.42
CA MET A 35 15.63 1.90 13.67
C MET A 35 14.95 2.85 14.66
N GLU A 36 15.12 4.17 14.53
CA GLU A 36 14.36 5.15 15.31
C GLU A 36 12.85 5.04 15.07
N LEU A 37 12.46 4.67 13.85
CA LEU A 37 11.07 4.46 13.45
C LEU A 37 10.62 3.01 13.57
N TYR A 38 11.52 2.09 13.94
CA TYR A 38 11.19 0.68 13.99
C TYR A 38 10.22 0.38 15.13
N SER A 39 8.99 0.00 14.79
CA SER A 39 7.96 -0.30 15.78
C SER A 39 6.86 -1.17 15.19
N ARG A 40 6.25 -1.98 16.05
CA ARG A 40 5.02 -2.73 15.76
C ARG A 40 3.83 -2.23 16.59
N ASP A 41 3.96 -1.08 17.24
CA ASP A 41 2.84 -0.36 17.81
C ASP A 41 2.23 0.57 16.75
N PHE A 42 1.16 0.07 16.12
CA PHE A 42 0.47 0.79 15.06
C PHE A 42 -0.32 2.03 15.55
N LYS A 43 -0.21 2.40 16.83
CA LYS A 43 -0.70 3.70 17.34
C LYS A 43 0.21 4.86 16.96
N ASN A 44 1.49 4.62 16.70
CA ASN A 44 2.40 5.66 16.24
C ASN A 44 1.97 6.21 14.87
N PRO A 45 2.20 7.50 14.60
CA PRO A 45 1.88 8.12 13.32
C PRO A 45 2.69 7.50 12.17
N VAL A 46 3.94 7.12 12.43
CA VAL A 46 4.85 6.49 11.46
C VAL A 46 5.51 5.27 12.11
N ASN A 47 5.58 4.17 11.36
CA ASN A 47 6.24 2.93 11.78
C ASN A 47 7.01 2.31 10.63
N PHE A 48 8.27 1.96 10.88
CA PHE A 48 9.04 1.06 10.04
C PHE A 48 8.98 -0.36 10.60
N TYR A 49 8.77 -1.36 9.75
CA TYR A 49 8.85 -2.77 10.15
C TYR A 49 9.13 -3.68 8.96
N CYS A 50 9.77 -4.81 9.24
CA CYS A 50 10.04 -5.88 8.28
C CYS A 50 9.00 -6.99 8.46
N SER A 51 8.46 -7.56 7.37
CA SER A 51 7.50 -8.66 7.42
C SER A 51 6.26 -8.39 8.31
N GLY A 52 5.19 -7.93 7.68
CA GLY A 52 3.96 -7.49 8.35
C GLY A 52 3.22 -8.59 9.12
N ASP A 53 3.41 -9.86 8.76
CA ASP A 53 2.58 -10.97 9.24
C ASP A 53 3.18 -11.78 10.41
N LEU A 54 4.31 -11.34 10.96
CA LEU A 54 5.07 -12.08 11.99
C LEU A 54 4.27 -12.45 13.26
N LYS A 55 3.11 -11.83 13.53
CA LYS A 55 2.29 -12.09 14.72
C LYS A 55 0.86 -12.58 14.44
N VAL A 56 0.34 -12.44 13.21
CA VAL A 56 -1.09 -12.70 12.92
C VAL A 56 -1.28 -14.09 12.31
N ARG A 57 -0.34 -14.59 11.50
CA ARG A 57 -0.44 -15.91 10.87
C ARG A 57 0.78 -16.78 11.17
N THR A 58 0.79 -17.38 12.36
CA THR A 58 1.86 -18.30 12.84
C THR A 58 2.03 -19.60 12.02
N LYS A 59 1.33 -19.76 10.89
CA LYS A 59 1.33 -20.96 10.04
C LYS A 59 1.60 -20.70 8.55
N SER A 60 1.80 -19.46 8.10
CA SER A 60 2.11 -19.13 6.70
C SER A 60 3.52 -18.56 6.55
N ALA A 61 4.08 -18.72 5.34
CA ALA A 61 5.33 -18.07 4.96
C ALA A 61 5.21 -16.54 5.16
N VAL A 62 6.27 -15.94 5.68
CA VAL A 62 6.36 -14.50 5.89
C VAL A 62 6.55 -13.77 4.55
N ASP A 63 6.02 -12.55 4.45
CA ASP A 63 6.23 -11.69 3.29
C ASP A 63 7.70 -11.27 3.16
N TRP A 64 8.24 -11.30 1.94
CA TRP A 64 9.58 -10.81 1.59
C TRP A 64 9.54 -9.31 1.25
N ARG A 65 9.22 -8.48 2.26
CA ARG A 65 9.18 -7.03 2.13
C ARG A 65 9.47 -6.30 3.43
N ASP A 66 9.98 -5.10 3.27
CA ASP A 66 10.01 -4.08 4.31
C ASP A 66 8.90 -3.06 4.08
N THR A 67 8.46 -2.42 5.16
CA THR A 67 7.30 -1.52 5.12
C THR A 67 7.53 -0.29 5.99
N LEU A 68 7.34 0.89 5.39
CA LEU A 68 7.10 2.13 6.12
C LEU A 68 5.59 2.40 6.08
N PHE A 69 4.97 2.44 7.25
CA PHE A 69 3.56 2.68 7.44
C PHE A 69 3.35 4.06 8.01
N CYS A 70 2.39 4.79 7.46
CA CYS A 70 1.99 6.09 8.00
C CYS A 70 0.48 6.10 8.17
N ARG A 71 0.00 6.71 9.26
CA ARG A 71 -1.41 6.86 9.54
C ARG A 71 -1.77 8.30 9.81
N GLU A 72 -3.00 8.63 9.49
CA GLU A 72 -3.67 9.80 10.02
C GLU A 72 -3.91 9.61 11.53
N VAL A 73 -3.74 10.69 12.29
CA VAL A 73 -3.97 10.76 13.74
C VAL A 73 -5.03 11.84 13.96
N ASP A 74 -6.15 11.47 14.59
CA ASP A 74 -7.26 12.39 14.89
C ASP A 74 -7.78 13.20 13.69
N ASP A 75 -7.96 12.54 12.54
CA ASP A 75 -8.41 13.17 11.27
C ASP A 75 -7.42 14.21 10.69
N GLU A 76 -6.17 14.20 11.15
CA GLU A 76 -5.11 15.08 10.65
C GLU A 76 -3.83 14.31 10.27
N TRP A 77 -3.21 14.78 9.19
CA TRP A 77 -1.94 14.28 8.71
C TRP A 77 -0.78 14.96 9.46
N ASP A 78 0.02 14.16 10.15
CA ASP A 78 1.31 14.60 10.65
C ASP A 78 2.39 14.35 9.58
N PHE A 79 2.51 15.30 8.64
CA PHE A 79 3.55 15.25 7.62
C PHE A 79 4.95 15.53 8.19
N GLU A 80 5.05 16.15 9.37
CA GLU A 80 6.33 16.39 10.04
C GLU A 80 6.90 15.11 10.64
N ALA A 81 6.04 14.16 11.03
CA ALA A 81 6.45 12.83 11.47
C ALA A 81 6.99 11.95 10.33
N LEU A 82 6.75 12.30 9.06
CA LEU A 82 7.34 11.55 7.94
C LEU A 82 8.84 11.81 7.85
N PRO A 83 9.66 10.78 7.51
CA PRO A 83 11.04 11.02 7.13
C PRO A 83 11.13 12.09 6.05
N GLN A 84 12.01 13.07 6.21
CA GLN A 84 12.14 14.19 5.26
C GLN A 84 12.35 13.72 3.81
N VAL A 85 13.03 12.58 3.64
CA VAL A 85 13.26 11.90 2.34
C VAL A 85 11.98 11.45 1.65
N CYS A 86 10.88 11.32 2.40
CA CYS A 86 9.54 10.91 1.98
C CYS A 86 8.53 12.10 1.96
N SER A 87 8.98 13.35 2.01
CA SER A 87 8.09 14.52 2.19
C SER A 87 6.99 14.72 1.14
N LYS A 88 7.09 14.09 -0.05
CA LYS A 88 6.16 14.30 -1.18
C LYS A 88 4.88 13.47 -1.13
N TYR A 89 4.64 12.74 -0.04
CA TYR A 89 3.37 12.02 0.17
C TYR A 89 2.18 12.91 0.45
N ASP A 90 2.42 14.16 0.86
CA ASP A 90 1.39 15.20 1.04
C ASP A 90 0.47 15.31 -0.18
N HIS A 91 1.00 15.19 -1.39
CA HIS A 91 0.22 15.27 -2.63
C HIS A 91 -0.84 14.16 -2.78
N LEU A 92 -0.62 12.94 -2.27
CA LEU A 92 -1.63 11.87 -2.30
C LEU A 92 -2.72 12.13 -1.27
N ALA A 93 -2.38 12.63 -0.08
CA ALA A 93 -3.34 13.05 0.93
C ALA A 93 -4.19 14.25 0.46
N HIS A 94 -3.60 15.12 -0.37
CA HIS A 94 -4.28 16.26 -0.98
C HIS A 94 -5.06 15.97 -2.26
N LEU A 95 -5.04 14.73 -2.78
CA LEU A 95 -5.96 14.33 -3.85
C LEU A 95 -7.41 14.51 -3.33
N GLY A 96 -8.03 15.63 -3.71
CA GLY A 96 -9.32 16.09 -3.22
C GLY A 96 -10.49 15.10 -3.39
N TYR A 97 -10.29 14.01 -4.13
CA TYR A 97 -11.21 12.88 -4.24
C TYR A 97 -11.53 12.21 -2.90
N LEU A 98 -10.63 12.29 -1.90
CA LEU A 98 -10.76 11.54 -0.65
C LEU A 98 -11.71 12.19 0.36
N LYS A 99 -11.69 13.53 0.43
CA LYS A 99 -12.61 14.28 1.30
C LYS A 99 -14.08 14.09 0.89
N SER A 100 -14.36 13.82 -0.38
CA SER A 100 -15.73 13.57 -0.85
C SER A 100 -16.32 12.21 -0.43
N PHE A 101 -15.49 11.23 -0.06
CA PHE A 101 -15.95 9.88 0.31
C PHE A 101 -15.97 9.62 1.83
N SER A 102 -15.67 10.63 2.66
CA SER A 102 -15.56 10.45 4.13
C SER A 102 -14.70 9.24 4.49
N CYS A 103 -13.53 9.11 3.86
CA CYS A 103 -12.61 8.01 4.05
C CYS A 103 -11.28 8.52 4.62
N HIS A 104 -10.73 7.77 5.57
CA HIS A 104 -9.34 7.91 5.98
C HIS A 104 -8.43 7.29 4.93
N ALA A 105 -7.29 7.93 4.69
CA ALA A 105 -6.22 7.36 3.91
C ALA A 105 -5.17 6.73 4.83
N MET A 106 -4.73 5.52 4.50
CA MET A 106 -3.65 4.82 5.20
C MET A 106 -2.61 4.40 4.16
N PRO A 107 -1.58 5.22 3.91
CA PRO A 107 -0.47 4.89 3.03
C PRO A 107 0.48 3.89 3.68
N LEU A 108 0.89 2.94 2.86
CA LEU A 108 1.81 1.86 3.12
C LEU A 108 2.85 1.87 2.00
N LEU A 109 4.08 2.15 2.36
CA LEU A 109 5.20 2.25 1.46
C LEU A 109 5.96 0.93 1.54
N TYR A 110 5.97 0.17 0.45
CA TYR A 110 6.58 -1.14 0.38
C TYR A 110 7.87 -1.10 -0.44
N ILE A 111 8.90 -1.75 0.07
CA ILE A 111 10.10 -2.09 -0.69
C ILE A 111 10.39 -3.58 -0.59
N GLN A 112 10.87 -4.16 -1.69
CA GLN A 112 11.27 -5.55 -1.78
C GLN A 112 12.67 -5.62 -2.41
N PHE A 113 13.61 -6.15 -1.65
CA PHE A 113 14.96 -6.44 -2.15
C PHE A 113 14.99 -7.78 -2.88
N ALA A 114 16.06 -8.01 -3.63
CA ALA A 114 16.30 -9.28 -4.32
C ALA A 114 16.15 -10.47 -3.36
N CYS A 115 15.36 -11.46 -3.77
CA CYS A 115 15.16 -12.70 -3.05
C CYS A 115 15.97 -13.82 -3.72
N PRO A 116 16.81 -14.57 -2.97
CA PRO A 116 17.63 -15.65 -3.53
C PRO A 116 16.80 -16.90 -3.91
N GLU A 117 15.63 -17.10 -3.28
CA GLU A 117 14.81 -18.30 -3.42
C GLU A 117 13.35 -17.91 -3.72
N LEU A 118 13.09 -17.52 -4.97
CA LEU A 118 11.81 -16.97 -5.43
C LEU A 118 10.59 -17.87 -5.18
N ASP A 119 10.79 -19.20 -5.20
CA ASP A 119 9.69 -20.17 -5.06
C ASP A 119 9.28 -20.42 -3.60
N LEU A 120 10.07 -19.91 -2.63
CA LEU A 120 9.83 -20.16 -1.20
C LEU A 120 9.12 -19.01 -0.49
N THR A 121 8.96 -17.86 -1.14
CA THR A 121 8.32 -16.69 -0.54
C THR A 121 7.59 -15.85 -1.58
N LEU A 122 6.84 -14.86 -1.09
CA LEU A 122 6.14 -13.88 -1.89
C LEU A 122 6.46 -12.50 -1.31
N GLY A 123 6.51 -11.48 -2.16
CA GLY A 123 6.55 -10.10 -1.71
C GLY A 123 5.32 -9.74 -0.88
N THR A 124 4.16 -10.31 -1.23
CA THR A 124 2.94 -10.28 -0.42
C THR A 124 2.11 -11.53 -0.68
N ILE A 125 1.72 -12.25 0.38
CA ILE A 125 0.88 -13.44 0.27
C ILE A 125 -0.50 -13.14 -0.34
N LYS A 126 -1.18 -14.20 -0.83
CA LYS A 126 -2.51 -14.07 -1.41
C LYS A 126 -3.54 -13.58 -0.38
N HIS A 127 -4.20 -12.47 -0.64
CA HIS A 127 -5.22 -11.87 0.25
C HIS A 127 -6.24 -11.03 -0.52
N SER A 128 -7.31 -10.61 0.16
CA SER A 128 -8.21 -9.52 -0.25
C SER A 128 -8.09 -8.37 0.75
N GLU A 129 -8.51 -7.17 0.36
CA GLU A 129 -8.36 -5.97 1.20
C GLU A 129 -9.60 -5.68 2.02
N PRO A 130 -9.49 -5.32 3.30
CA PRO A 130 -10.64 -4.87 4.10
C PRO A 130 -11.05 -3.40 3.81
N SER A 131 -10.42 -2.74 2.85
CA SER A 131 -10.64 -1.33 2.51
C SER A 131 -11.92 -1.09 1.69
N PHE A 132 -12.30 0.18 1.52
CA PHE A 132 -13.28 0.61 0.53
C PHE A 132 -12.64 0.62 -0.87
N LEU A 133 -11.54 1.36 -0.99
CA LEU A 133 -10.75 1.47 -2.22
C LEU A 133 -9.27 1.38 -1.83
N THR A 134 -8.46 0.78 -2.68
CA THR A 134 -7.01 0.81 -2.57
C THR A 134 -6.43 1.36 -3.86
N LEU A 135 -5.48 2.29 -3.76
CA LEU A 135 -4.68 2.77 -4.89
C LEU A 135 -3.24 2.30 -4.72
N VAL A 136 -2.65 1.75 -5.77
CA VAL A 136 -1.30 1.21 -5.82
C VAL A 136 -0.54 1.94 -6.91
N LEU A 137 0.55 2.60 -6.54
CA LEU A 137 1.58 3.07 -7.44
C LEU A 137 2.69 2.01 -7.48
N GLN A 138 2.98 1.49 -8.67
CA GLN A 138 4.05 0.52 -8.88
C GLN A 138 5.24 1.17 -9.57
N ASP A 139 6.42 0.61 -9.35
CA ASP A 139 7.55 0.80 -10.24
C ASP A 139 7.41 -0.03 -11.54
N GLU A 140 8.42 0.06 -12.40
CA GLU A 140 8.48 -0.68 -13.67
C GLU A 140 8.79 -2.18 -13.52
N ILE A 141 9.05 -2.69 -12.30
CA ILE A 141 9.38 -4.10 -12.07
C ILE A 141 8.10 -4.96 -12.02
N GLY A 142 7.01 -4.45 -11.45
CA GLY A 142 5.71 -5.13 -11.52
C GLY A 142 5.50 -6.21 -10.46
N GLY A 143 5.23 -7.46 -10.85
CA GLY A 143 5.03 -8.58 -9.92
C GLY A 143 3.69 -8.66 -9.16
N LEU A 144 2.79 -7.69 -9.35
CA LEU A 144 1.41 -7.77 -8.83
C LEU A 144 0.61 -8.78 -9.65
N GLN A 145 -0.07 -9.72 -8.98
CA GLN A 145 -0.93 -10.72 -9.60
C GLN A 145 -2.33 -10.71 -8.99
N VAL A 146 -3.36 -10.76 -9.84
CA VAL A 146 -4.77 -10.77 -9.44
C VAL A 146 -5.42 -12.10 -9.82
N LEU A 147 -6.33 -12.60 -8.98
CA LEU A 147 -7.09 -13.81 -9.27
C LEU A 147 -8.28 -13.46 -10.18
N HIS A 148 -8.25 -13.95 -11.42
CA HIS A 148 -9.30 -13.75 -12.40
C HIS A 148 -9.67 -15.09 -13.04
N LYS A 149 -10.94 -15.50 -12.91
CA LYS A 149 -11.46 -16.78 -13.44
C LYS A 149 -10.58 -17.98 -13.01
N ASP A 150 -10.30 -18.08 -11.72
CA ASP A 150 -9.47 -19.12 -11.10
C ASP A 150 -8.01 -19.19 -11.58
N GLN A 151 -7.56 -18.16 -12.30
CA GLN A 151 -6.18 -18.03 -12.75
C GLN A 151 -5.54 -16.77 -12.17
N LEU A 152 -4.27 -16.86 -11.81
CA LEU A 152 -3.49 -15.69 -11.41
C LEU A 152 -2.98 -15.00 -12.68
N VAL A 153 -3.29 -13.72 -12.81
CA VAL A 153 -2.97 -12.89 -13.97
C VAL A 153 -2.09 -11.74 -13.51
N ASP A 154 -0.99 -11.51 -14.23
CA ASP A 154 -0.10 -10.38 -13.98
C ASP A 154 -0.80 -9.04 -14.28
N VAL A 155 -0.55 -8.05 -13.43
CA VAL A 155 -0.93 -6.66 -13.66
C VAL A 155 0.32 -5.92 -14.12
N PRO A 156 0.46 -5.64 -15.43
CA PRO A 156 1.63 -4.94 -15.94
C PRO A 156 1.65 -3.50 -15.40
N PRO A 157 2.81 -3.00 -14.93
CA PRO A 157 2.98 -1.58 -14.65
C PRO A 157 2.65 -0.75 -15.88
N VAL A 158 1.97 0.38 -15.65
CA VAL A 158 1.74 1.38 -16.68
C VAL A 158 2.26 2.69 -16.13
N ASN A 159 3.22 3.28 -16.84
CA ASN A 159 3.81 4.55 -16.46
C ASN A 159 2.72 5.63 -16.34
N GLY A 160 2.72 6.35 -15.22
CA GLY A 160 1.71 7.37 -14.93
C GLY A 160 0.31 6.82 -14.64
N ALA A 161 0.20 5.57 -14.20
CA ALA A 161 -1.06 4.98 -13.77
C ALA A 161 -1.02 4.55 -12.31
N PHE A 162 -2.17 4.64 -11.65
CA PHE A 162 -2.43 3.88 -10.43
C PHE A 162 -3.19 2.61 -10.77
N VAL A 163 -2.84 1.50 -10.13
CA VAL A 163 -3.74 0.34 -10.05
C VAL A 163 -4.72 0.60 -8.90
N ALA A 164 -6.00 0.43 -9.16
CA ALA A 164 -7.06 0.60 -8.18
C ALA A 164 -7.77 -0.72 -7.95
N ASN A 165 -8.10 -1.02 -6.69
CA ASN A 165 -8.94 -2.16 -6.36
C ASN A 165 -10.00 -1.86 -5.30
N LEU A 166 -11.14 -2.50 -5.45
CA LEU A 166 -12.25 -2.46 -4.51
C LEU A 166 -12.03 -3.54 -3.44
N GLY A 167 -12.19 -3.17 -2.19
CA GLY A 167 -12.04 -4.10 -1.06
C GLY A 167 -13.35 -4.71 -0.59
N ASP A 168 -13.24 -5.51 0.45
CA ASP A 168 -14.31 -6.31 1.07
C ASP A 168 -15.48 -5.43 1.51
N PHE A 169 -15.20 -4.18 1.94
CA PHE A 169 -16.24 -3.24 2.35
C PHE A 169 -17.18 -2.89 1.19
N VAL A 170 -16.63 -2.61 0.00
CA VAL A 170 -17.43 -2.31 -1.19
C VAL A 170 -18.22 -3.52 -1.64
N GLN A 171 -17.63 -4.71 -1.61
CA GLN A 171 -18.35 -5.95 -1.91
C GLN A 171 -19.56 -6.13 -0.98
N LEU A 172 -19.39 -5.88 0.31
CA LEU A 172 -20.45 -5.99 1.31
C LEU A 172 -21.59 -4.97 1.07
N ILE A 173 -21.29 -3.67 0.99
CA ILE A 173 -22.32 -2.63 0.88
C ILE A 173 -23.07 -2.65 -0.45
N THR A 174 -22.46 -3.22 -1.48
CA THR A 174 -23.09 -3.35 -2.81
C THR A 174 -23.79 -4.68 -3.00
N ASN A 175 -23.90 -5.50 -1.95
CA ASN A 175 -24.52 -6.83 -1.97
C ASN A 175 -23.93 -7.70 -3.10
N ASN A 176 -22.60 -7.81 -3.15
CA ASN A 176 -21.83 -8.56 -4.15
C ASN A 176 -21.97 -8.08 -5.60
N LYS A 177 -22.44 -6.85 -5.83
CA LYS A 177 -22.41 -6.26 -7.19
C LYS A 177 -20.98 -5.99 -7.65
N PHE A 178 -20.08 -5.63 -6.73
CA PHE A 178 -18.64 -5.57 -6.96
C PHE A 178 -17.94 -6.67 -6.17
N ASN A 179 -16.83 -7.16 -6.72
CA ASN A 179 -16.04 -8.23 -6.12
C ASN A 179 -14.76 -7.64 -5.55
N SER A 180 -14.47 -7.94 -4.29
CA SER A 180 -13.14 -7.86 -3.71
C SER A 180 -12.32 -9.03 -4.23
N VAL A 181 -11.26 -8.73 -4.97
CA VAL A 181 -10.50 -9.74 -5.72
C VAL A 181 -9.25 -10.11 -4.94
N GLN A 182 -9.02 -11.41 -4.79
CA GLN A 182 -7.78 -11.91 -4.21
C GLN A 182 -6.60 -11.57 -5.11
N HIS A 183 -5.49 -11.14 -4.51
CA HIS A 183 -4.28 -10.78 -5.22
C HIS A 183 -3.05 -11.09 -4.37
N ARG A 184 -1.88 -11.13 -5.01
CA ARG A 184 -0.58 -11.39 -4.37
C ARG A 184 0.51 -10.57 -5.06
N VAL A 185 1.68 -10.49 -4.45
CA VAL A 185 2.87 -9.91 -5.08
C VAL A 185 3.99 -10.94 -5.09
N LEU A 186 4.55 -11.21 -6.26
CA LEU A 186 5.70 -12.11 -6.42
C LEU A 186 6.94 -11.51 -5.76
N ALA A 187 7.80 -12.36 -5.20
CA ALA A 187 9.16 -11.96 -4.85
C ALA A 187 9.94 -11.62 -6.13
N THR A 188 10.97 -10.79 -6.00
CA THR A 188 11.78 -10.30 -7.13
C THR A 188 13.21 -10.81 -7.03
N SER A 189 13.82 -11.23 -8.14
CA SER A 189 15.26 -11.52 -8.24
C SER A 189 16.06 -10.36 -8.84
N HIS A 190 15.40 -9.23 -9.11
CA HIS A 190 16.04 -8.07 -9.72
C HIS A 190 17.05 -7.45 -8.75
N VAL A 191 18.19 -7.02 -9.29
CA VAL A 191 19.23 -6.31 -8.52
C VAL A 191 18.69 -4.99 -7.95
N LYS A 192 17.88 -4.28 -8.74
CA LYS A 192 17.15 -3.10 -8.27
C LYS A 192 15.96 -3.57 -7.41
N PRO A 193 15.75 -2.99 -6.21
CA PRO A 193 14.59 -3.32 -5.39
C PRO A 193 13.29 -2.93 -6.09
N ARG A 194 12.25 -3.75 -5.88
CA ARG A 194 10.88 -3.46 -6.31
C ARG A 194 10.20 -2.57 -5.28
N ILE A 195 9.62 -1.47 -5.72
CA ILE A 195 8.96 -0.48 -4.84
C ILE A 195 7.48 -0.34 -5.22
N SER A 196 6.64 -0.12 -4.21
CA SER A 196 5.26 0.30 -4.43
C SER A 196 4.75 1.18 -3.29
N VAL A 197 3.94 2.18 -3.63
CA VAL A 197 3.16 2.96 -2.66
C VAL A 197 1.73 2.45 -2.72
N VAL A 198 1.15 2.10 -1.58
CA VAL A 198 -0.23 1.65 -1.48
C VAL A 198 -0.99 2.57 -0.55
N SER A 199 -2.11 3.12 -0.99
CA SER A 199 -3.00 3.93 -0.16
C SER A 199 -4.32 3.21 0.03
N PHE A 200 -4.62 2.85 1.27
CA PHE A 200 -5.89 2.23 1.65
C PHE A 200 -6.88 3.31 2.06
N PHE A 201 -8.06 3.30 1.46
CA PHE A 201 -9.16 4.17 1.82
C PHE A 201 -10.16 3.37 2.62
N VAL A 202 -10.30 3.72 3.90
CA VAL A 202 -11.24 3.08 4.82
C VAL A 202 -12.30 4.10 5.22
N PRO A 203 -13.59 3.73 5.30
CA PRO A 203 -14.63 4.65 5.74
C PRO A 203 -14.30 5.19 7.14
N MET A 204 -14.49 6.50 7.34
CA MET A 204 -14.40 7.09 8.67
C MET A 204 -15.48 6.47 9.57
N ASN A 205 -15.15 6.19 10.83
CA ASN A 205 -16.17 5.82 11.80
C ASN A 205 -17.14 7.01 11.91
N GLY A 206 -18.40 6.79 11.53
CA GLY A 206 -19.44 7.81 11.63
C GLY A 206 -19.49 8.42 13.03
N ASP A 207 -19.78 9.72 13.06
CA ASP A 207 -20.02 10.55 14.24
C ASP A 207 -20.54 9.74 15.45
N LYS A 208 -19.83 9.82 16.60
CA LYS A 208 -20.23 9.16 17.86
C LYS A 208 -21.64 9.56 18.35
N ARG A 209 -22.34 10.46 17.63
CA ARG A 209 -23.69 10.94 17.89
C ARG A 209 -24.84 10.04 17.42
N VAL A 210 -24.60 8.88 16.82
CA VAL A 210 -25.67 7.90 16.52
C VAL A 210 -25.50 6.64 17.38
N ARG A 211 -25.67 6.81 18.69
CA ARG A 211 -26.19 5.75 19.56
C ARG A 211 -27.56 6.22 20.03
N ARG A 212 -28.60 5.78 19.33
CA ARG A 212 -29.98 5.85 19.84
C ARG A 212 -30.23 4.69 20.79
#